data_AF-A0A349G8E3-F1
#
_entry.id   AF-A0A349G8E3-F1
#
_cell.length_a   1.000
_cell.length_b   1.000
_cell.length_c   1.000
_cell.angle_alpha   90.00
_cell.angle_beta   90.00
_cell.angle_gamma   90.00
#
_symmetry.space_group_name_H-M   'P 1'
#
loop_
_entity.id
_entity.type
_entity.pdbx_description
1 polymer ?
#
loop_
_entity_poly.entity_id
_entity_poly.type
_entity_poly.pdbx_seq_one_letter_code
_entity_poly.pdbx_strand_id
1 'polypeptide(L)' 'AMIKVYNNLKENGLKSKLILQVHDELIINVPKDELDIVKDILKKSMEEAYALSVPLKIDMNTGVSWYDAK' A
#
# COMPACT_ATOMS: atom_id res chain seq x y z
N ALA A 1 9.95 1.68 1.27
CA ALA A 1 8.47 1.60 1.25
C ALA A 1 7.92 0.48 2.14
N MET A 2 8.22 -0.79 1.87
CA MET A 2 7.60 -1.95 2.56
C MET A 2 7.62 -1.88 4.10
N ILE A 3 8.74 -1.53 4.71
CA ILE A 3 8.87 -1.42 6.18
C ILE A 3 7.92 -0.34 6.73
N LYS A 4 7.84 0.82 6.06
CA LYS A 4 6.94 1.91 6.45
C LYS A 4 5.48 1.47 6.35
N VAL A 5 5.10 0.81 5.26
CA VAL A 5 3.74 0.26 5.08
C VAL A 5 3.42 -0.72 6.22
N TYR A 6 4.28 -1.70 6.46
CA TYR A 6 4.08 -2.71 7.50
C TYR A 6 3.90 -2.10 8.90
N ASN A 7 4.77 -1.15 9.26
CA ASN A 7 4.68 -0.47 10.56
C ASN A 7 3.40 0.34 10.68
N ASN A 8 3.02 1.12 9.65
CA ASN A 8 1.80 1.92 9.68
C ASN A 8 0.55 1.04 9.81
N LEU A 9 0.47 -0.08 9.08
CA LEU A 9 -0.65 -1.01 9.22
C LEU A 9 -0.76 -1.55 10.67
N LYS A 10 0.39 -1.88 11.28
CA LYS A 10 0.46 -2.39 12.65
C LYS A 10 0.12 -1.33 13.70
N GLU A 11 0.64 -0.11 13.55
CA GLU A 11 0.41 1.02 14.47
C GLU A 11 -1.06 1.48 14.46
N ASN A 12 -1.72 1.40 13.30
CA ASN A 12 -3.16 1.67 13.19
C ASN A 12 -4.04 0.48 13.59
N GLY A 13 -3.45 -0.65 14.02
CA GLY A 13 -4.19 -1.84 14.44
C GLY A 13 -5.02 -2.50 13.33
N LEU A 14 -4.64 -2.30 12.07
CA LEU A 14 -5.40 -2.77 10.90
C LEU A 14 -5.24 -4.28 10.71
N LYS A 15 -6.29 -4.92 10.20
CA LYS A 15 -6.27 -6.34 9.83
C LYS A 15 -5.65 -6.57 8.46
N SER A 16 -5.51 -5.51 7.67
CA SER A 16 -4.86 -5.51 6.35
C SER A 16 -3.43 -6.04 6.38
N LYS A 17 -3.03 -6.77 5.33
CA LYS A 17 -1.72 -7.43 5.27
C LYS A 17 -1.08 -7.28 3.90
N LEU A 18 0.22 -6.96 3.87
CA LEU A 18 1.06 -7.10 2.69
C LEU A 18 1.22 -8.59 2.35
N ILE A 19 0.78 -9.00 1.17
CA ILE A 19 0.75 -10.41 0.73
C ILE A 19 1.94 -10.72 -0.18
N LEU A 20 2.21 -9.86 -1.16
CA LEU A 20 3.28 -10.04 -2.14
C LEU A 20 3.94 -8.71 -2.47
N GLN A 21 5.21 -8.79 -2.86
CA GLN A 21 5.93 -7.73 -3.53
C GLN A 21 6.47 -8.30 -4.85
N VAL A 22 6.28 -7.55 -5.93
CA VAL A 22 6.76 -7.91 -7.27
C VAL A 22 7.44 -6.69 -7.84
N HIS A 23 8.78 -6.65 -7.74
CA HIS A 23 9.60 -5.52 -8.16
C HIS A 23 9.16 -4.17 -7.52
N ASP A 24 8.45 -3.33 -8.24
CA ASP A 24 7.94 -2.02 -7.81
C ASP A 24 6.50 -2.05 -7.28
N GLU A 25 5.81 -3.19 -7.38
CA GLU A 25 4.42 -3.37 -6.96
C GLU A 25 4.29 -4.01 -5.56
N LEU A 26 3.28 -3.57 -4.81
CA LEU A 26 2.87 -4.16 -3.53
C LEU A 26 1.42 -4.63 -3.59
N ILE A 27 1.17 -5.89 -3.24
CA ILE A 27 -0.17 -6.47 -3.17
C ILE A 27 -0.60 -6.56 -1.71
N ILE A 28 -1.72 -5.92 -1.37
CA ILE A 28 -2.27 -5.91 -0.01
C ILE A 28 -3.66 -6.53 -0.02
N ASN A 29 -3.91 -7.43 0.93
CA ASN A 29 -5.25 -7.89 1.23
C ASN A 29 -5.88 -6.96 2.28
N VAL A 30 -7.05 -6.39 1.94
CA VAL A 30 -7.65 -5.28 2.68
C VAL A 30 -9.13 -5.56 2.95
N PRO A 31 -9.58 -5.57 4.22
CA PRO A 31 -11.00 -5.52 4.55
C PRO A 31 -11.67 -4.27 3.97
N LYS A 32 -12.93 -4.38 3.52
CA LYS A 32 -13.62 -3.28 2.83
C LYS A 32 -13.71 -2.00 3.67
N ASP A 33 -13.84 -2.15 4.99
CA ASP A 33 -13.91 -1.06 5.97
C ASP A 33 -12.55 -0.37 6.21
N GLU A 34 -11.44 -0.97 5.80
CA GLU A 34 -10.08 -0.40 5.95
C GLU A 34 -9.55 0.23 4.65
N LEU A 35 -10.29 0.12 3.54
CA LEU A 35 -9.77 0.43 2.20
C LEU A 35 -9.21 1.84 2.07
N ASP A 36 -9.95 2.84 2.52
CA ASP A 36 -9.55 4.24 2.37
C ASP A 36 -8.32 4.59 3.22
N ILE A 37 -8.24 4.03 4.43
CA ILE A 37 -7.09 4.22 5.33
C ILE A 37 -5.85 3.55 4.73
N VAL A 38 -5.99 2.32 4.22
CA VAL A 38 -4.86 1.61 3.61
C VAL A 38 -4.36 2.31 2.36
N LYS A 39 -5.24 2.88 1.53
CA LYS A 39 -4.84 3.68 0.37
C LYS A 39 -3.98 4.88 0.76
N ASP A 40 -4.37 5.61 1.81
CA ASP A 40 -3.59 6.76 2.30
C ASP A 40 -2.23 6.32 2.86
N ILE A 41 -2.20 5.23 3.63
CA ILE A 41 -0.96 4.64 4.15
C ILE A 41 -0.02 4.23 3.02
N LEU A 42 -0.53 3.55 1.99
CA LEU A 42 0.24 3.11 0.82
C LEU A 42 0.84 4.31 0.10
N LYS A 43 0.02 5.31 -0.21
CA LYS A 43 0.45 6.53 -0.90
C LYS A 43 1.59 7.22 -0.17
N LYS A 44 1.38 7.58 1.10
CA LYS A 44 2.42 8.25 1.90
C LYS A 44 3.67 7.39 2.04
N SER A 45 3.51 6.11 2.38
CA SER A 45 4.66 5.22 2.64
C SER A 45 5.51 4.94 1.41
N MET A 46 4.92 4.95 0.21
CA MET A 46 5.62 4.70 -1.05
C MET A 46 6.17 5.98 -1.66
N GLU A 47 5.38 7.05 -1.74
CA GLU A 47 5.83 8.33 -2.33
C GLU A 47 6.91 9.00 -1.47
N GLU A 48 6.81 8.90 -0.14
CA GLU A 48 7.79 9.46 0.80
C GLU A 48 8.84 8.44 1.23
N ALA A 49 8.98 7.33 0.50
CA ALA A 49 9.97 6.31 0.82
C ALA A 49 11.41 6.88 0.79
N TYR A 50 11.67 7.84 -0.10
CA TYR A 50 12.96 8.50 -0.25
C TYR A 50 12.80 9.89 -0.87
N ALA A 51 13.64 10.84 -0.45
CA ALA A 51 13.64 12.20 -1.01
C ALA A 51 14.44 12.22 -2.32
N LEU A 52 13.74 12.34 -3.45
CA LEU A 52 14.33 12.51 -4.77
C LEU A 52 14.16 13.96 -5.26
N SER A 53 14.94 14.36 -6.25
CA SER A 53 14.80 15.68 -6.91
C SER A 53 13.49 15.82 -7.70
N VAL A 54 12.80 14.71 -7.95
CA VAL A 54 11.48 14.62 -8.60
C VAL A 54 10.54 13.79 -7.73
N PRO A 55 9.22 14.07 -7.74
CA PRO A 55 8.27 13.32 -6.93
C PRO A 55 8.11 11.88 -7.42
N LEU A 56 8.14 10.91 -6.49
CA LEU A 56 7.64 9.56 -6.73
C LEU A 56 6.12 9.60 -6.74
N LYS A 57 5.52 8.90 -7.71
CA LYS A 57 4.07 8.71 -7.78
C LYS A 57 3.77 7.23 -7.72
N ILE A 58 2.64 6.89 -7.13
CA ILE A 58 2.10 5.54 -7.20
C ILE A 58 0.73 5.54 -7.86
N ASP A 59 0.44 4.45 -8.57
CA ASP A 59 -0.90 4.10 -9.03
C ASP A 59 -1.46 3.01 -8.12
N MET A 60 -2.78 3.03 -7.93
CA MET A 60 -3.47 2.11 -7.03
C MET A 60 -4.77 1.63 -7.66
N ASN A 61 -4.87 0.31 -7.83
CA ASN A 61 -6.06 -0.38 -8.31
C ASN A 61 -6.62 -1.28 -7.20
N THR A 62 -7.94 -1.53 -7.22
CA THR A 62 -8.63 -2.32 -6.20
C THR A 62 -9.60 -3.28 -6.85
N GLY A 63 -9.63 -4.52 -6.39
CA GLY A 63 -10.47 -5.57 -6.95
C GLY A 63 -10.74 -6.68 -5.93
N VAL A 64 -11.72 -7.53 -6.22
CA VAL A 64 -12.04 -8.70 -5.38
C VAL A 64 -11.09 -9.86 -5.65
N SER A 65 -10.48 -9.89 -6.83
CA SER A 65 -9.35 -10.75 -7.18
C SER A 65 -8.16 -9.90 -7.62
N TRP A 66 -6.97 -10.51 -7.66
CA TRP A 66 -5.80 -9.84 -8.22
C TRP A 66 -6.00 -9.47 -9.70
N TYR A 67 -6.75 -10.29 -10.45
CA TYR A 67 -7.08 -9.98 -11.84
C TYR A 67 -7.88 -8.67 -11.97
N ASP A 68 -8.82 -8.43 -11.06
CA ASP A 68 -9.64 -7.20 -11.04
C ASP A 68 -8.89 -5.98 -10.50
N ALA A 69 -7.78 -6.21 -9.78
CA ALA A 69 -6.97 -5.19 -9.14
C ALA A 69 -5.73 -4.79 -9.97
N LYS A 70 -5.69 -5.20 -11.24
CA LYS A 70 -4.62 -4.87 -12.18
C LYS A 70 -4.89 -3.56 -12.92
#